data_AF-E8WJU7-F1
#
_entry.id   AF-E8WJU7-F1
#
_cell.length_a   1.000
_cell.length_b   1.000
_cell.length_c   1.000
_cell.angle_alpha   90.00
_cell.angle_beta   90.00
_cell.angle_gamma   90.00
#
_symmetry.space_group_name_H-M   'P 1'
#
loop_
_entity.id
_entity.type
_entity.pdbx_description
1 polymer ?
#
loop_
_entity_poly.entity_id
_entity_poly.type
_entity_poly.pdbx_seq_one_letter_code
_entity_poly.pdbx_strand_id
1 'polypeptide(L)' 'MKKKENPRYHVLSVRVSREERETIERLSKQANRKVSDLMREALQDVVPWQSAS' A
#
# COMPACT_ATOMS: atom_id res chain seq x y z
N MET A 1 30.07 10.70 4.83
CA MET A 1 29.25 9.51 5.20
C MET A 1 27.79 9.80 4.85
N LYS A 2 27.22 9.14 3.84
CA LYS A 2 25.79 9.31 3.50
C LYS A 2 24.96 8.77 4.67
N LYS A 3 24.12 9.62 5.26
CA LYS A 3 23.16 9.23 6.30
C LYS A 3 22.31 8.11 5.71
N LYS A 4 22.37 6.91 6.30
CA LYS A 4 21.36 5.87 6.06
C LYS A 4 20.05 6.45 6.58
N GLU A 5 19.27 7.08 5.71
CA GLU A 5 17.86 7.36 6.00
C GLU A 5 17.21 6.00 6.23
N ASN A 6 17.00 5.66 7.50
CA ASN A 6 16.30 4.46 7.89
C ASN A 6 14.82 4.78 7.64
N PRO A 7 14.19 4.31 6.55
CA PRO A 7 12.81 4.68 6.27
C PRO A 7 11.99 4.05 7.39
N ARG A 8 11.38 4.88 8.25
CA ARG A 8 10.40 4.38 9.22
C ARG A 8 9.20 3.92 8.41
N TYR A 9 9.19 2.64 8.04
CA TYR A 9 8.03 2.03 7.41
C TYR A 9 6.91 1.97 8.45
N HIS A 10 5.94 2.87 8.33
CA HIS A 10 4.66 2.71 9.02
C HIS A 10 3.94 1.53 8.36
N VAL A 11 3.90 0.39 9.07
CA VAL A 11 3.20 -0.80 8.60
C VAL A 11 1.73 -0.68 8.97
N LEU A 12 0.85 -0.80 7.99
CA LEU A 12 -0.59 -0.86 8.19
C LEU A 12 -1.04 -2.30 7.92
N SER A 13 -1.82 -2.86 8.85
CA SER A 13 -2.47 -4.15 8.68
C SER A 13 -3.93 -3.94 8.29
N VAL A 14 -4.31 -4.38 7.09
CA VAL A 14 -5.67 -4.27 6.56
C VAL A 14 -6.30 -5.65 6.54
N ARG A 15 -7.58 -5.75 6.94
CA ARG A 15 -8.37 -6.98 6.77
C ARG A 15 -9.20 -6.85 5.50
N VAL A 16 -9.10 -7.87 4.65
CA VAL A 16 -9.87 -8.02 3.42
C VAL A 16 -10.45 -9.41 3.37
N SER A 17 -11.50 -9.60 2.58
CA SER A 17 -12.01 -10.93 2.28
C SER A 17 -10.98 -11.75 1.48
N ARG A 18 -11.21 -13.06 1.40
CA ARG A 18 -10.35 -13.97 0.62
C ARG A 18 -10.36 -13.61 -0.88
N GLU A 19 -11.54 -13.32 -1.42
CA GLU A 19 -11.74 -13.00 -2.85
C GLU A 19 -11.02 -11.71 -3.24
N GLU A 20 -11.10 -10.69 -2.39
CA GLU A 20 -10.36 -9.43 -2.58
C GLU A 20 -8.85 -9.66 -2.53
N ARG A 21 -8.36 -10.47 -1.58
CA ARG A 21 -6.94 -10.82 -1.50
C ARG A 21 -6.44 -11.50 -2.78
N GLU A 22 -7.17 -12.50 -3.29
CA GLU A 22 -6.80 -13.21 -4.51
C GLU A 22 -6.77 -12.26 -5.72
N THR A 23 -7.71 -11.30 -5.78
CA THR A 23 -7.73 -10.26 -6.80
C THR A 23 -6.51 -9.34 -6.71
N ILE A 24 -6.17 -8.88 -5.51
CA ILE A 24 -5.00 -8.01 -5.25
C ILE A 24 -3.70 -8.74 -5.62
N GLU A 25 -3.55 -10.01 -5.25
CA GLU A 25 -2.39 -10.82 -5.61
C GLU A 25 -2.27 -11.03 -7.13
N ARG A 26 -3.39 -11.24 -7.83
CA ARG A 26 -3.40 -11.35 -9.28
C ARG A 26 -2.94 -10.05 -9.94
N LEU A 27 -3.47 -8.91 -9.49
CA LEU A 27 -3.08 -7.58 -10.00
C LEU A 27 -1.60 -7.28 -9.74
N SER A 28 -1.10 -7.61 -8.54
CA SER A 28 0.31 -7.50 -8.17
C SER A 28 1.22 -8.25 -9.15
N LYS A 29 0.85 -9.48 -9.52
CA LYS A 29 1.60 -10.28 -10.52
C LYS A 29 1.52 -9.68 -11.92
N GLN A 30 0.34 -9.25 -12.36
CA GLN A 30 0.15 -8.65 -13.69
C GLN A 30 0.92 -7.34 -13.86
N ALA A 31 0.92 -6.51 -12.82
CA ALA A 31 1.64 -5.23 -12.83
C ALA A 31 3.15 -5.38 -12.55
N ASN A 32 3.61 -6.56 -12.10
CA ASN A 32 4.96 -6.79 -11.59
C ASN A 32 5.34 -5.81 -10.45
N ARG A 33 4.41 -5.58 -9.52
CA ARG A 33 4.55 -4.63 -8.40
C ARG A 33 4.20 -5.29 -7.08
N LYS A 34 4.72 -4.79 -5.95
CA LYS A 34 4.36 -5.32 -4.64
C LYS A 34 2.92 -4.92 -4.27
N VAL A 35 2.24 -5.79 -3.54
CA VAL A 35 0.91 -5.51 -2.98
C VAL A 35 0.90 -4.21 -2.16
N SER A 36 1.97 -3.93 -1.39
CA SER A 36 2.10 -2.70 -0.61
C SER A 36 2.12 -1.44 -1.47
N ASP A 37 2.67 -1.52 -2.68
CA ASP A 37 2.77 -0.36 -3.57
C ASP A 37 1.41 -0.07 -4.20
N LEU A 38 0.70 -1.11 -4.64
CA LEU A 38 -0.67 -1.01 -5.15
C LEU A 38 -1.65 -0.50 -4.09
N MET A 39 -1.58 -1.04 -2.87
CA MET A 39 -2.43 -0.62 -1.76
C MET A 39 -2.14 0.82 -1.33
N ARG A 40 -0.87 1.26 -1.41
CA ARG A 40 -0.52 2.65 -1.10
C ARG A 40 -1.15 3.62 -2.08
N GLU A 41 -1.11 3.31 -3.37
CA GLU A 41 -1.74 4.13 -4.41
C GLU A 41 -3.26 4.16 -4.24
N ALA A 42 -3.88 2.99 -4.07
CA ALA A 42 -5.31 2.90 -3.83
C ALA A 42 -5.75 3.70 -2.59
N LEU A 43 -4.97 3.65 -1.50
CA LEU A 43 -5.25 4.44 -0.31
C LEU A 43 -5.08 5.95 -0.54
N GLN A 44 -4.15 6.38 -1.40
CA GLN A 44 -4.00 7.79 -1.75
C GLN A 44 -5.19 8.31 -2.56
N ASP A 45 -5.77 7.46 -3.41
CA ASP A 45 -6.94 7.81 -4.22
C ASP A 45 -8.24 7.83 -3.38
N VAL A 46 -8.36 6.92 -2.41
CA VAL A 46 -9.57 6.76 -1.58
C VAL A 46 -9.59 7.69 -0.37
N VAL A 47 -8.42 8.09 0.16
CA VAL A 47 -8.34 9.02 1.30
C VAL A 47 -8.19 10.45 0.79
N PRO A 48 -9.26 11.26 0.74
CA PRO A 48 -9.12 12.69 0.53
C PRO A 48 -8.28 13.27 1.68
N TRP A 49 -7.29 14.10 1.37
CA TRP A 49 -6.39 14.77 2.33
C TRP A 49 -7.09 15.86 3.18
N GLN A 50 -8.29 15.59 3.70
CA GLN A 50 -9.01 16.41 4.66
C GLN A 50 -9.24 15.53 5.89
N SER A 51 -8.32 15.49 6.85
CA SER A 51 -8.40 16.37 8.03
C SER A 51 -7.04 16.38 8.72
N ALA A 52 -6.10 17.17 8.22
CA ALA A 52 -5.04 17.70 9.07
C ALA A 52 -5.58 19.02 9.63
N SER A 53 -6.36 18.93 10.71
CA SER A 53 -6.65 20.07 11.61
C SER A 53 -5.59 20.14 12.70
#